data_AF-A0A7S2ILF5-F1
#
_entry.id   AF-A0A7S2ILF5-F1
#
_cell.length_a   1.000
_cell.length_b   1.000
_cell.length_c   1.000
_cell.angle_alpha   90.00
_cell.angle_beta   90.00
_cell.angle_gamma   90.00
#
_symmetry.space_group_name_H-M   'P 1'
#
loop_
_entity.id
_entity.type
_entity.pdbx_description
1 polymer ?
#
loop_
_entity_poly.entity_id
_entity_poly.type
_entity_poly.pdbx_seq_one_letter_code
_entity_poly.pdbx_strand_id
1 'polypeptide(L)'
;MHSHDHGPPGPESSLTGPDVCHHQALRNAKLIEPPPRVNTSLAADAGAKPVGWKLDRAHRDETGVIFAASFPALDSLIEELARAMTLRLQAVQANERSRWMSELREVLSRRREAVSSEEDASSAAATSLDAVSEWLEQQAGEGDAAACSSARGYEFNRKLLFKLLVMANTQLAEIVQAKGPNLHINAACAGTTAAIALGFDWLRTGRCRRVVVISADNPSSEHLLPWVGIGFLALGAASTKPCVEEAALPFDKRRNGMLLGAGAVGLVLETDIAAAAMGPERPPLSKVLAVRHANSAFHASAICVKHATEQLERLLREVETVHGLSKSQIASSLLYFSHETFTYARNGGCAGAEVTALRSAFGDDIRKILITNSKGLTGHAMGVCFEDVLSVAALSTGLAPPIANHRENDPVLGPLRLSEGGSHTCRFALHFAAGFGSQVTYILYEK
;
A
#
# COMPACT_ATOMS: atom_id res chain seq x y z
N MET A 1 6.14 42.00 26.97
CA MET A 1 6.07 42.95 25.83
C MET A 1 7.16 42.52 24.86
N HIS A 2 6.94 41.82 23.77
CA HIS A 2 5.89 41.94 22.76
C HIS A 2 5.35 40.57 22.31
N SER A 3 4.03 40.50 22.18
CA SER A 3 3.27 39.45 21.52
C SER A 3 3.21 39.75 20.01
N HIS A 4 3.61 38.80 19.17
CA HIS A 4 3.25 38.82 17.75
C HIS A 4 2.06 37.90 17.52
N ASP A 5 0.96 38.56 17.22
CA ASP A 5 -0.35 38.04 16.90
C ASP A 5 -0.36 37.71 15.39
N HIS A 6 -0.48 36.43 15.04
CA HIS A 6 -0.70 36.01 13.65
C HIS A 6 -2.18 35.71 13.47
N GLY A 7 -2.88 36.64 12.82
CA GLY A 7 -4.27 36.48 12.40
C GLY A 7 -4.48 35.33 11.40
N PRO A 8 -5.74 34.94 11.17
CA PRO A 8 -6.07 33.76 10.37
C PRO A 8 -5.75 34.00 8.88
N PRO A 9 -5.27 32.99 8.14
CA PRO A 9 -4.98 33.15 6.72
C PRO A 9 -6.28 33.28 5.91
N GLY A 10 -6.29 34.22 4.96
CA GLY A 10 -7.36 34.44 3.99
C GLY A 10 -7.45 33.33 2.93
N PRO A 11 -8.41 33.42 1.99
CA PRO A 11 -8.69 32.35 1.04
C PRO A 11 -7.67 32.38 -0.10
N GLU A 12 -6.80 31.37 -0.17
CA GLU A 12 -5.83 31.25 -1.25
C GLU A 12 -6.43 30.62 -2.52
N SER A 13 -6.45 31.45 -3.57
CA SER A 13 -6.46 31.06 -4.97
C SER A 13 -5.02 30.83 -5.46
N SER A 14 -4.67 29.61 -5.88
CA SER A 14 -3.84 29.34 -7.07
C SER A 14 -3.52 27.84 -7.17
N LEU A 15 -4.07 27.21 -8.20
CA LEU A 15 -3.85 25.82 -8.59
C LEU A 15 -2.62 25.76 -9.49
N THR A 16 -1.39 25.71 -8.95
CA THR A 16 -0.17 25.21 -9.63
C THR A 16 1.03 25.30 -8.67
N GLY A 17 1.35 24.22 -7.97
CA GLY A 17 2.58 24.08 -7.18
C GLY A 17 3.01 22.62 -7.08
N PRO A 18 4.32 22.32 -6.97
CA PRO A 18 4.86 20.95 -7.05
C PRO A 18 4.63 20.09 -5.80
N ASP A 19 4.01 20.62 -4.75
CA ASP A 19 3.78 19.94 -3.46
C ASP A 19 2.31 19.52 -3.23
N VAL A 20 1.57 19.17 -4.29
CA VAL A 20 0.26 18.54 -4.11
C VAL A 20 0.48 17.04 -3.83
N CYS A 21 0.62 16.69 -2.55
CA CYS A 21 0.62 15.28 -2.15
C CYS A 21 -0.66 14.62 -2.69
N HIS A 22 -0.54 13.60 -3.55
CA HIS A 22 -1.65 13.20 -4.41
C HIS A 22 -2.92 12.67 -3.70
N HIS A 23 -2.84 12.29 -2.42
CA HIS A 23 -4.04 12.02 -1.60
C HIS A 23 -4.95 13.27 -1.44
N GLN A 24 -4.36 14.46 -1.54
CA GLN A 24 -5.05 15.73 -1.59
C GLN A 24 -5.85 15.89 -2.88
N ALA A 25 -5.48 15.23 -3.99
CA ALA A 25 -6.24 15.28 -5.24
C ALA A 25 -7.63 14.63 -5.09
N LEU A 26 -7.73 13.49 -4.39
CA LEU A 26 -9.02 12.85 -4.10
C LEU A 26 -9.88 13.70 -3.15
N ARG A 27 -9.26 14.37 -2.17
CA ARG A 27 -9.95 15.33 -1.28
C ARG A 27 -10.42 16.58 -2.04
N ASN A 28 -9.56 17.14 -2.89
CA ASN A 28 -9.88 18.30 -3.73
C ASN A 28 -11.00 17.97 -4.73
N ALA A 29 -11.05 16.73 -5.21
CA ALA A 29 -12.14 16.21 -6.02
C ALA A 29 -13.43 15.91 -5.22
N LYS A 30 -13.44 16.16 -3.90
CA LYS A 30 -14.56 15.89 -2.98
C LYS A 30 -15.03 14.43 -2.98
N LEU A 31 -14.13 13.49 -3.31
CA LEU A 31 -14.42 12.06 -3.34
C LEU A 31 -14.30 11.41 -1.95
N ILE A 32 -13.49 12.01 -1.08
CA ILE A 32 -13.29 11.56 0.30
C ILE A 32 -13.32 12.78 1.23
N GLU A 33 -14.00 12.65 2.37
CA GLU A 33 -13.93 13.67 3.41
C GLU A 33 -12.56 13.65 4.11
N PRO A 34 -12.07 14.80 4.62
CA PRO A 34 -10.91 14.79 5.49
C PRO A 34 -11.22 13.91 6.71
N PRO A 35 -10.26 13.09 7.20
CA PRO A 35 -10.47 12.35 8.43
C PRO A 35 -10.85 13.35 9.53
N PRO A 36 -11.82 13.02 10.39
CA PRO A 36 -12.14 13.89 11.52
C PRO A 36 -10.85 14.19 12.27
N ARG A 37 -10.62 15.46 12.63
CA ARG A 37 -9.48 15.85 13.49
C ARG A 37 -9.69 15.23 14.86
N VAL A 38 -9.32 13.97 15.01
CA VAL A 38 -9.20 13.32 16.31
C VAL A 38 -7.89 13.81 16.89
N ASN A 39 -7.94 14.44 18.07
CA ASN A 39 -6.74 14.82 18.81
C ASN A 39 -5.83 13.58 18.94
N THR A 40 -4.68 13.62 18.28
CA THR A 40 -3.75 12.50 18.12
C THR A 40 -2.97 12.14 19.40
N SER A 41 -3.35 12.67 20.56
CA SER A 41 -2.77 12.27 21.85
C SER A 41 -3.07 10.82 22.24
N LEU A 42 -3.96 10.12 21.53
CA LEU A 42 -4.31 8.72 21.78
C LEU A 42 -3.43 7.69 21.04
N ALA A 43 -2.58 8.11 20.10
CA ALA A 43 -1.76 7.19 19.30
C ALA A 43 -0.34 6.96 19.87
N ALA A 44 0.09 7.76 20.85
CA ALA A 44 1.43 7.68 21.43
C ALA A 44 1.51 6.81 22.71
N ASP A 45 0.39 6.56 23.38
CA ASP A 45 0.35 5.68 24.55
C ASP A 45 -0.16 4.29 24.15
N ALA A 46 0.76 3.33 24.04
CA ALA A 46 0.50 1.92 23.75
C ALA A 46 -0.30 1.16 24.86
N GLY A 47 -1.22 1.84 25.55
CA GLY A 47 -2.06 1.29 26.61
C GLY A 47 -3.37 2.04 26.90
N ALA A 48 -3.60 3.24 26.35
CA ALA A 48 -4.83 3.99 26.59
C ALA A 48 -5.91 3.63 25.55
N LYS A 49 -6.81 2.70 25.91
CA LYS A 49 -7.93 2.31 25.03
C LYS A 49 -8.88 3.49 24.79
N PRO A 50 -9.24 3.85 23.54
CA PRO A 50 -10.25 4.87 23.27
C PRO A 50 -11.59 4.45 23.89
N VAL A 51 -12.02 5.13 24.95
CA VAL A 51 -13.21 4.74 25.74
C VAL A 51 -14.53 4.89 24.94
N GLY A 52 -14.52 5.65 23.83
CA GLY A 52 -15.72 5.97 23.03
C GLY A 52 -15.94 5.15 21.74
N TRP A 53 -15.08 4.19 21.41
CA TRP A 53 -15.15 3.46 20.11
C TRP A 53 -15.82 2.08 20.21
N LYS A 54 -16.28 1.69 21.40
CA LYS A 54 -16.87 0.39 21.65
C LYS A 54 -18.27 0.32 21.03
N LEU A 55 -18.53 -0.75 20.28
CA LEU A 55 -19.88 -1.03 19.79
C LEU A 55 -20.84 -1.31 20.94
N ASP A 56 -22.13 -1.13 20.70
CA ASP A 56 -23.17 -1.58 21.61
C ASP A 56 -23.16 -3.09 21.75
N ARG A 57 -23.60 -3.59 22.90
CA ARG A 57 -23.55 -5.04 23.21
C ARG A 57 -24.21 -5.89 22.12
N ALA A 58 -25.34 -5.45 21.57
CA ALA A 58 -26.05 -6.15 20.49
C ALA A 58 -25.19 -6.29 19.22
N HIS A 59 -24.36 -5.29 18.92
CA HIS A 59 -23.54 -5.27 17.70
C HIS A 59 -22.21 -6.02 17.86
N ARG A 60 -21.69 -6.16 19.08
CA ARG A 60 -20.37 -6.79 19.33
C ARG A 60 -20.30 -8.22 18.82
N ASP A 61 -21.28 -9.04 19.16
CA ASP A 61 -21.27 -10.48 18.86
C ASP A 61 -21.53 -10.76 17.37
N GLU A 62 -22.15 -9.83 16.66
CA GLU A 62 -22.54 -9.97 15.25
C GLU A 62 -21.62 -9.23 14.26
N THR A 63 -20.54 -8.61 14.76
CA THR A 63 -19.58 -7.85 13.94
C THR A 63 -18.32 -8.68 13.72
N GLY A 64 -18.07 -9.07 12.47
CA GLY A 64 -16.81 -9.64 12.03
C GLY A 64 -15.79 -8.57 11.61
N VAL A 65 -14.51 -8.94 11.54
CA VAL A 65 -13.42 -8.07 11.08
C VAL A 65 -12.53 -8.82 10.09
N ILE A 66 -12.29 -8.23 8.92
CA ILE A 66 -11.35 -8.76 7.92
C ILE A 66 -10.28 -7.71 7.68
N PHE A 67 -9.01 -8.12 7.80
CA PHE A 67 -7.88 -7.29 7.39
C PHE A 67 -7.23 -7.85 6.13
N ALA A 68 -6.99 -7.01 5.13
CA ALA A 68 -6.22 -7.35 3.95
C ALA A 68 -4.87 -6.62 3.93
N ALA A 69 -3.80 -7.35 3.63
CA ALA A 69 -2.48 -6.77 3.37
C ALA A 69 -1.66 -7.72 2.49
N SER A 70 -0.90 -7.16 1.54
CA SER A 70 0.01 -7.93 0.69
C SER A 70 1.38 -8.16 1.34
N PHE A 71 1.88 -7.15 2.06
CA PHE A 71 3.21 -7.16 2.66
C PHE A 71 3.16 -6.92 4.18
N PRO A 72 2.36 -7.68 4.93
CA PRO A 72 2.19 -7.42 6.36
C PRO A 72 3.48 -7.74 7.13
N ALA A 73 3.81 -6.90 8.10
CA ALA A 73 4.90 -7.06 9.06
C ALA A 73 6.34 -7.17 8.47
N LEU A 74 6.51 -7.10 7.15
CA LEU A 74 7.83 -7.15 6.51
C LEU A 74 8.68 -5.92 6.87
N ASP A 75 8.06 -4.76 7.03
CA ASP A 75 8.74 -3.53 7.43
C ASP A 75 9.46 -3.70 8.77
N SER A 76 8.72 -4.19 9.78
CA SER A 76 9.26 -4.48 11.11
C SER A 76 10.29 -5.60 11.11
N LEU A 77 10.16 -6.60 10.23
CA LEU A 77 11.16 -7.65 10.07
C LEU A 77 12.47 -7.10 9.52
N ILE A 78 12.41 -6.31 8.45
CA ILE A 78 13.59 -5.74 7.80
C ILE A 78 14.27 -4.74 8.73
N GLU A 79 13.52 -3.91 9.43
CA GLU A 79 14.04 -3.00 10.46
C GLU A 79 14.87 -3.78 11.52
N GLU A 80 14.30 -4.85 12.07
CA GLU A 80 14.96 -5.64 13.11
C GLU A 80 16.19 -6.39 12.59
N LEU A 81 16.10 -6.97 11.39
CA LEU A 81 17.23 -7.67 10.76
C LEU A 81 18.35 -6.70 10.40
N ALA A 82 18.03 -5.53 9.85
CA ALA A 82 19.00 -4.49 9.55
C ALA A 82 19.71 -4.03 10.83
N ARG A 83 18.97 -3.81 11.93
CA ARG A 83 19.55 -3.50 13.25
C ARG A 83 20.52 -4.58 13.72
N ALA A 84 20.12 -5.85 13.62
CA ALA A 84 20.96 -6.98 14.02
C ALA A 84 22.25 -7.09 13.19
N MET A 85 22.12 -6.95 11.87
CA MET A 85 23.25 -7.01 10.94
C MET A 85 24.21 -5.84 11.13
N THR A 86 23.71 -4.62 11.26
CA THR A 86 24.54 -3.43 11.49
C THR A 86 25.35 -3.56 12.77
N LEU A 87 24.74 -3.97 13.88
CA LEU A 87 25.46 -4.18 15.14
C LEU A 87 26.50 -5.29 15.04
N ARG A 88 26.20 -6.38 14.31
CA ARG A 88 27.15 -7.47 14.08
C ARG A 88 28.34 -7.02 13.22
N LEU A 89 28.09 -6.26 12.17
CA LEU A 89 29.15 -5.72 11.30
C LEU A 89 30.04 -4.73 12.05
N GLN A 90 29.45 -3.84 12.87
CA GLN A 90 30.19 -2.93 13.73
C GLN A 90 31.07 -3.69 14.72
N ALA A 91 30.57 -4.77 15.33
CA ALA A 91 31.37 -5.60 16.22
C ALA A 91 32.53 -6.31 15.50
N VAL A 92 32.31 -6.82 14.28
CA VAL A 92 33.39 -7.41 13.47
C VAL A 92 34.43 -6.37 13.09
N GLN A 93 34.01 -5.19 12.61
CA GLN A 93 34.90 -4.09 12.24
C GLN A 93 35.70 -3.58 13.45
N ALA A 94 35.07 -3.47 14.63
CA ALA A 94 35.76 -3.11 15.85
C ALA A 94 36.82 -4.16 16.22
N ASN A 95 36.48 -5.45 16.16
CA ASN A 95 37.42 -6.53 16.44
C ASN A 95 38.58 -6.60 15.43
N GLU A 96 38.29 -6.44 14.13
CA GLU A 96 39.33 -6.39 13.09
C GLU A 96 40.22 -5.16 13.29
N ARG A 97 39.65 -3.98 13.53
CA ARG A 97 40.42 -2.77 13.84
C ARG A 97 41.31 -2.99 15.04
N SER A 98 40.79 -3.52 16.15
CA SER A 98 41.59 -3.83 17.34
C SER A 98 42.73 -4.82 17.04
N ARG A 99 42.47 -5.85 16.21
CA ARG A 99 43.50 -6.81 15.79
C ARG A 99 44.59 -6.15 14.95
N TRP A 100 44.22 -5.40 13.92
CA TRP A 100 45.13 -4.65 13.07
C TRP A 100 45.97 -3.66 13.88
N MET A 101 45.36 -2.93 14.82
CA MET A 101 46.06 -2.01 15.71
C MET A 101 47.06 -2.74 16.61
N SER A 102 46.73 -3.93 17.11
CA SER A 102 47.65 -4.76 17.89
C SER A 102 48.83 -5.26 17.06
N GLU A 103 48.59 -5.75 15.84
CA GLU A 103 49.65 -6.21 14.93
C GLU A 103 50.60 -5.07 14.55
N LEU A 104 50.07 -3.87 14.27
CA LEU A 104 50.89 -2.69 13.98
C LEU A 104 51.76 -2.27 15.17
N ARG A 105 51.22 -2.32 16.40
CA ARG A 105 51.99 -2.06 17.63
C ARG A 105 53.15 -3.04 17.78
N GLU A 106 52.92 -4.33 17.52
CA GLU A 106 53.95 -5.37 17.61
C GLU A 106 55.05 -5.19 16.55
N VAL A 107 54.69 -4.80 15.32
CA VAL A 107 55.67 -4.49 14.28
C VAL A 107 56.52 -3.28 14.67
N LEU A 108 55.91 -2.23 15.21
CA LEU A 108 56.62 -1.04 15.66
C LEU A 108 57.53 -1.30 16.84
N SER A 109 57.10 -2.10 17.83
CA SER A 109 57.95 -2.45 18.98
C SER A 109 59.19 -3.22 18.52
N ARG A 110 59.04 -4.21 17.62
CA ARG A 110 60.17 -4.95 17.04
C ARG A 110 61.12 -4.06 16.26
N ARG A 111 60.58 -3.10 15.48
CA ARG A 111 61.41 -2.14 14.73
C ARG A 111 62.15 -1.18 15.65
N ARG A 112 61.51 -0.73 16.73
CA ARG A 112 62.12 0.12 17.75
C ARG A 112 63.26 -0.60 18.46
N GLU A 113 63.05 -1.86 18.86
CA GLU A 113 64.08 -2.70 19.48
C GLU A 113 65.30 -2.85 18.57
N ALA A 114 65.09 -3.11 17.27
CA ALA A 114 66.18 -3.20 16.28
C ALA A 114 66.96 -1.88 16.15
N VAL A 115 66.26 -0.74 16.04
CA VAL A 115 66.89 0.59 15.92
C VAL A 115 67.62 1.00 17.21
N SER A 116 67.17 0.55 18.38
CA SER A 116 67.85 0.80 19.67
C SER A 116 69.10 -0.07 19.90
N SER A 117 69.26 -1.15 19.13
CA SER A 117 70.41 -2.05 19.21
C SER A 117 71.57 -1.63 18.30
N GLU A 118 71.29 -0.80 17.29
CA GLU A 118 72.28 -0.06 16.52
C GLU A 118 72.58 1.25 17.29
N GLU A 119 73.83 1.67 17.44
CA GLU A 119 74.28 2.82 18.27
C GLU A 119 73.77 4.22 17.79
N ASP A 120 72.63 4.29 17.10
CA ASP A 120 72.02 5.48 16.50
C ASP A 120 70.66 5.82 17.15
N ALA A 121 70.64 5.83 18.48
CA ALA A 121 69.46 6.16 19.29
C ALA A 121 68.95 7.61 19.11
N SER A 122 69.68 8.48 18.41
CA SER A 122 69.27 9.85 18.05
C SER A 122 68.98 10.04 16.55
N SER A 123 68.79 8.95 15.79
CA SER A 123 68.52 9.02 14.36
C SER A 123 67.10 9.52 14.06
N ALA A 124 66.92 10.19 12.91
CA ALA A 124 65.61 10.62 12.41
C ALA A 124 64.58 9.48 12.29
N ALA A 125 65.06 8.23 12.21
CA ALA A 125 64.25 7.03 12.19
C ALA A 125 63.59 6.74 13.55
N ALA A 126 64.28 6.94 14.67
CA ALA A 126 63.73 6.79 16.01
C ALA A 126 62.60 7.80 16.27
N THR A 127 62.83 9.07 15.93
CA THR A 127 61.83 10.14 16.03
C THR A 127 60.59 9.87 15.17
N SER A 128 60.78 9.30 13.98
CA SER A 128 59.68 8.92 13.09
C SER A 128 58.87 7.74 13.64
N LEU A 129 59.51 6.75 14.26
CA LEU A 129 58.84 5.62 14.91
C LEU A 129 58.03 6.05 16.15
N ASP A 130 58.55 7.00 16.93
CA ASP A 130 57.83 7.58 18.07
C ASP A 130 56.60 8.37 17.60
N ALA A 131 56.72 9.19 16.55
CA ALA A 131 55.60 9.92 15.97
C ALA A 131 54.49 8.99 15.44
N VAL A 132 54.86 7.88 14.79
CA VAL A 132 53.90 6.87 14.32
C VAL A 132 53.23 6.14 15.49
N SER A 133 53.98 5.87 16.56
CA SER A 133 53.45 5.23 17.78
C SER A 133 52.43 6.15 18.49
N GLU A 134 52.75 7.44 18.63
CA GLU A 134 51.86 8.44 19.22
C GLU A 134 50.58 8.62 18.39
N TRP A 135 50.71 8.66 17.05
CA TRP A 135 49.55 8.69 16.16
C TRP A 135 48.66 7.44 16.32
N LEU A 136 49.25 6.25 16.44
CA LEU A 136 48.48 5.02 16.69
C LEU A 136 47.74 5.04 18.03
N GLU A 137 48.32 5.63 19.08
CA GLU A 137 47.62 5.78 20.36
C GLU A 137 46.42 6.72 20.27
N GLN A 138 46.56 7.84 19.55
CA GLN A 138 45.44 8.75 19.27
C GLN A 138 44.32 8.04 18.50
N GLN A 139 44.67 7.26 17.47
CA GLN A 139 43.69 6.49 16.69
C GLN A 139 43.04 5.33 17.47
N ALA A 140 43.73 4.79 18.48
CA ALA A 140 43.16 3.80 19.39
C ALA A 140 42.16 4.43 20.38
N GLY A 141 42.48 5.60 20.94
CA GLY A 141 41.58 6.31 21.86
C GLY A 141 40.24 6.75 21.24
N GLU A 142 40.27 7.23 20.00
CA GLU A 142 39.05 7.53 19.23
C GLU A 142 38.27 6.25 18.85
N GLY A 143 38.99 5.16 18.60
CA GLY A 143 38.43 3.84 18.31
C GLY A 143 37.76 3.19 19.51
N ASP A 144 38.31 3.30 20.72
CA ASP A 144 37.81 2.66 21.95
C ASP A 144 36.51 3.29 22.46
N ALA A 145 36.32 4.60 22.29
CA ALA A 145 35.05 5.26 22.60
C ALA A 145 33.91 4.79 21.69
N ALA A 146 34.19 4.63 20.38
CA ALA A 146 33.25 4.05 19.43
C ALA A 146 33.06 2.54 19.67
N ALA A 147 34.14 1.81 19.98
CA ALA A 147 34.13 0.37 20.26
C ALA A 147 33.33 0.04 21.53
N CYS A 148 33.38 0.88 22.56
CA CYS A 148 32.61 0.71 23.80
C CYS A 148 31.10 0.84 23.55
N SER A 149 30.68 1.70 22.61
CA SER A 149 29.28 1.78 22.15
C SER A 149 28.88 0.56 21.31
N SER A 150 29.78 0.00 20.50
CA SER A 150 29.54 -1.20 19.67
C SER A 150 29.76 -2.53 20.41
N ALA A 151 30.38 -2.51 21.59
CA ALA A 151 30.64 -3.69 22.42
C ALA A 151 29.36 -4.26 23.03
N ARG A 152 28.30 -3.43 23.11
CA ARG A 152 26.94 -3.94 23.31
C ARG A 152 26.49 -4.59 22.00
N GLY A 153 26.85 -5.85 21.83
CA GLY A 153 26.35 -6.70 20.76
C GLY A 153 24.83 -6.67 20.69
N TYR A 154 24.28 -7.15 19.58
CA TYR A 154 22.83 -7.17 19.37
C TYR A 154 22.08 -7.82 20.55
N GLU A 155 21.21 -7.05 21.20
CA GLU A 155 20.21 -7.58 22.14
C GLU A 155 18.92 -7.94 21.38
N PHE A 156 18.44 -9.16 21.60
CA PHE A 156 17.22 -9.66 20.97
C PHE A 156 15.99 -8.85 21.39
N ASN A 157 15.24 -8.37 20.40
CA ASN A 157 14.00 -7.65 20.65
C ASN A 157 12.93 -8.61 21.16
N ARG A 158 12.67 -8.59 22.47
CA ARG A 158 11.68 -9.46 23.12
C ARG A 158 10.25 -9.27 22.60
N LYS A 159 9.97 -8.15 21.91
CA LYS A 159 8.68 -7.85 21.28
C LYS A 159 8.61 -8.32 19.82
N LEU A 160 9.66 -8.95 19.27
CA LEU A 160 9.72 -9.34 17.86
C LEU A 160 8.50 -10.16 17.44
N LEU A 161 8.07 -11.13 18.25
CA LEU A 161 6.88 -11.92 17.94
C LEU A 161 5.64 -11.03 17.70
N PHE A 162 5.40 -10.04 18.56
CA PHE A 162 4.28 -9.10 18.41
C PHE A 162 4.47 -8.11 17.26
N LYS A 163 5.71 -7.82 16.86
CA LYS A 163 6.01 -7.03 15.65
C LYS A 163 5.75 -7.83 14.36
N LEU A 164 5.95 -9.15 14.37
CA LEU A 164 5.80 -10.00 13.18
C LEU A 164 4.39 -10.54 12.98
N LEU A 165 3.60 -10.66 14.06
CA LEU A 165 2.23 -11.10 13.96
C LEU A 165 1.35 -10.02 13.31
N VAL A 166 0.53 -10.45 12.35
CA VAL A 166 -0.45 -9.57 11.71
C VAL A 166 -1.63 -9.38 12.67
N MET A 167 -1.70 -8.20 13.28
CA MET A 167 -2.64 -7.93 14.38
C MET A 167 -3.63 -6.77 14.12
N ALA A 168 -3.62 -6.13 12.95
CA ALA A 168 -4.50 -4.98 12.69
C ALA A 168 -6.00 -5.31 12.87
N ASN A 169 -6.44 -6.46 12.38
CA ASN A 169 -7.80 -7.00 12.58
C ASN A 169 -8.13 -7.27 14.06
N THR A 170 -7.18 -7.79 14.84
CA THR A 170 -7.41 -8.13 16.25
C THR A 170 -7.37 -6.89 17.14
N GLN A 171 -6.47 -5.94 16.86
CA GLN A 171 -6.42 -4.64 17.52
C GLN A 171 -7.69 -3.84 17.25
N LEU A 172 -8.18 -3.80 16.00
CA LEU A 172 -9.44 -3.15 15.70
C LEU A 172 -10.59 -3.81 16.46
N ALA A 173 -10.68 -5.14 16.43
CA ALA A 173 -11.71 -5.87 17.18
C ALA A 173 -11.63 -5.62 18.69
N GLU A 174 -10.43 -5.47 19.27
CA GLU A 174 -10.25 -5.08 20.66
C GLU A 174 -10.77 -3.66 20.94
N ILE A 175 -10.46 -2.70 20.08
CA ILE A 175 -10.90 -1.30 20.20
C ILE A 175 -12.43 -1.23 20.16
N VAL A 176 -13.06 -1.88 19.17
CA VAL A 176 -14.51 -1.82 18.95
C VAL A 176 -15.29 -2.89 19.73
N GLN A 177 -14.60 -3.80 20.41
CA GLN A 177 -15.14 -4.97 21.11
C GLN A 177 -15.92 -5.94 20.20
N ALA A 178 -15.52 -6.06 18.94
CA ALA A 178 -16.10 -7.00 17.98
C ALA A 178 -15.68 -8.44 18.30
N LYS A 179 -16.66 -9.35 18.31
CA LYS A 179 -16.50 -10.76 18.73
C LYS A 179 -16.94 -11.75 17.66
N GLY A 180 -17.37 -11.28 16.49
CA GLY A 180 -17.67 -12.12 15.34
C GLY A 180 -16.40 -12.68 14.67
N PRO A 181 -16.54 -13.34 13.50
CA PRO A 181 -15.41 -13.90 12.76
C PRO A 181 -14.33 -12.86 12.48
N ASN A 182 -13.08 -13.22 12.74
CA ASN A 182 -11.95 -12.30 12.65
C ASN A 182 -10.76 -12.99 11.96
N LEU A 183 -10.28 -12.44 10.84
CA LEU A 183 -9.10 -12.97 10.16
C LEU A 183 -8.35 -11.92 9.33
N HIS A 184 -7.16 -12.32 8.89
CA HIS A 184 -6.34 -11.62 7.90
C HIS A 184 -6.32 -12.43 6.60
N ILE A 185 -6.34 -11.73 5.45
CA ILE A 185 -6.17 -12.33 4.13
C ILE A 185 -5.07 -11.63 3.32
N ASN A 186 -4.48 -12.38 2.40
CA ASN A 186 -3.58 -11.85 1.39
C ASN A 186 -3.99 -12.42 0.02
N ALA A 187 -4.54 -11.55 -0.84
CA ALA A 187 -4.85 -11.85 -2.24
C ALA A 187 -4.00 -10.97 -3.19
N ALA A 188 -2.77 -10.65 -2.75
CA ALA A 188 -1.88 -9.68 -3.40
C ALA A 188 -2.64 -8.39 -3.72
N CYS A 189 -2.49 -7.88 -4.94
CA CYS A 189 -3.08 -6.62 -5.40
C CYS A 189 -4.62 -6.59 -5.45
N ALA A 190 -5.28 -7.74 -5.24
CA ALA A 190 -6.73 -7.86 -5.10
C ALA A 190 -7.20 -7.96 -3.64
N GLY A 191 -6.33 -7.65 -2.67
CA GLY A 191 -6.55 -7.83 -1.22
C GLY A 191 -7.87 -7.27 -0.70
N THR A 192 -8.09 -5.96 -0.77
CA THR A 192 -9.33 -5.31 -0.30
C THR A 192 -10.56 -5.92 -0.96
N THR A 193 -10.54 -6.08 -2.28
CA THR A 193 -11.69 -6.60 -3.05
C THR A 193 -12.00 -8.05 -2.67
N ALA A 194 -10.99 -8.88 -2.44
CA ALA A 194 -11.16 -10.24 -1.94
C ALA A 194 -11.69 -10.27 -0.50
N ALA A 195 -11.33 -9.29 0.33
CA ALA A 195 -11.86 -9.16 1.70
C ALA A 195 -13.35 -8.78 1.69
N ILE A 196 -13.75 -7.90 0.77
CA ILE A 196 -15.17 -7.58 0.55
C ILE A 196 -15.91 -8.83 0.06
N ALA A 197 -15.34 -9.61 -0.86
CA ALA A 197 -15.92 -10.87 -1.32
C ALA A 197 -16.18 -11.86 -0.17
N LEU A 198 -15.17 -12.06 0.67
CA LEU A 198 -15.29 -12.93 1.84
C LEU A 198 -16.31 -12.39 2.85
N GLY A 199 -16.33 -11.08 3.09
CA GLY A 199 -17.32 -10.42 3.94
C GLY A 199 -18.74 -10.60 3.40
N PHE A 200 -18.92 -10.45 2.09
CA PHE A 200 -20.19 -10.70 1.41
C PHE A 200 -20.68 -12.15 1.60
N ASP A 201 -19.79 -13.13 1.48
CA ASP A 201 -20.11 -14.53 1.74
C ASP A 201 -20.47 -14.78 3.22
N TRP A 202 -19.76 -14.16 4.16
CA TRP A 202 -20.08 -14.26 5.58
C TRP A 202 -21.46 -13.70 5.91
N LEU A 203 -21.83 -12.56 5.33
CA LEU A 203 -23.14 -11.94 5.51
C LEU A 203 -24.24 -12.83 4.90
N ARG A 204 -24.04 -13.31 3.66
CA ARG A 204 -25.00 -14.17 2.96
C ARG A 204 -25.22 -15.52 3.65
N THR A 205 -24.18 -16.08 4.26
CA THR A 205 -24.25 -17.37 4.98
C THR A 205 -24.67 -17.22 6.45
N GLY A 206 -24.92 -15.99 6.92
CA GLY A 206 -25.35 -15.73 8.29
C GLY A 206 -24.25 -15.91 9.36
N ARG A 207 -22.97 -15.90 8.96
CA ARG A 207 -21.84 -15.99 9.92
C ARG A 207 -21.73 -14.75 10.81
N CYS A 208 -22.21 -13.61 10.32
CA CYS A 208 -22.29 -12.35 11.04
C CYS A 208 -23.32 -11.44 10.32
N ARG A 209 -23.71 -10.34 10.95
CA ARG A 209 -24.66 -9.37 10.35
C ARG A 209 -23.99 -8.07 9.90
N ARG A 210 -22.75 -7.88 10.34
CA ARG A 210 -21.87 -6.77 9.97
C ARG A 210 -20.44 -7.28 9.81
N VAL A 211 -19.73 -6.77 8.83
CA VAL A 211 -18.30 -7.01 8.64
C VAL A 211 -17.58 -5.68 8.46
N VAL A 212 -16.57 -5.43 9.28
CA VAL A 212 -15.63 -4.34 9.07
C VAL A 212 -14.47 -4.87 8.25
N VAL A 213 -14.35 -4.37 7.02
CA VAL A 213 -13.22 -4.66 6.14
C VAL A 213 -12.23 -3.50 6.26
N ILE A 214 -11.00 -3.80 6.63
CA ILE A 214 -9.88 -2.85 6.60
C ILE A 214 -8.76 -3.41 5.74
N SER A 215 -8.01 -2.53 5.10
CA SER A 215 -6.81 -2.89 4.35
C SER A 215 -5.76 -1.81 4.52
N ALA A 216 -4.50 -2.21 4.61
CA ALA A 216 -3.38 -1.29 4.73
C ALA A 216 -2.09 -1.93 4.22
N ASP A 217 -1.32 -1.18 3.44
CA ASP A 217 0.00 -1.57 2.96
C ASP A 217 0.87 -0.31 2.82
N ASN A 218 2.16 -0.42 3.15
CA ASN A 218 3.15 0.63 2.96
C ASN A 218 4.47 0.08 2.38
N PRO A 219 4.44 -0.42 1.12
CA PRO A 219 5.66 -0.93 0.47
C PRO A 219 6.65 0.18 0.12
N SER A 220 6.23 1.45 0.18
CA SER A 220 7.05 2.63 -0.06
C SER A 220 7.73 3.16 1.22
N SER A 221 7.70 2.41 2.33
CA SER A 221 8.46 2.78 3.53
C SER A 221 9.97 2.79 3.24
N GLU A 222 10.73 3.52 4.04
CA GLU A 222 12.19 3.59 3.90
C GLU A 222 12.85 2.21 4.00
N HIS A 223 12.29 1.30 4.80
CA HIS A 223 12.84 -0.04 4.97
C HIS A 223 12.40 -1.00 3.85
N LEU A 224 11.16 -0.92 3.35
CA LEU A 224 10.66 -1.85 2.33
C LEU A 224 10.98 -1.43 0.90
N LEU A 225 10.98 -0.13 0.60
CA LEU A 225 11.16 0.37 -0.77
C LEU A 225 12.44 -0.16 -1.44
N PRO A 226 13.61 -0.23 -0.76
CA PRO A 226 14.82 -0.79 -1.35
C PRO A 226 14.69 -2.27 -1.75
N TRP A 227 13.80 -3.03 -1.12
CA TRP A 227 13.61 -4.46 -1.42
C TRP A 227 12.46 -4.69 -2.38
N VAL A 228 11.28 -4.17 -2.04
CA VAL A 228 10.06 -4.33 -2.81
C VAL A 228 10.13 -3.53 -4.11
N GLY A 229 10.64 -2.30 -4.06
CA GLY A 229 10.83 -1.47 -5.24
C GLY A 229 11.80 -2.09 -6.24
N ILE A 230 12.97 -2.57 -5.78
CA ILE A 230 13.93 -3.28 -6.64
C ILE A 230 13.31 -4.58 -7.19
N GLY A 231 12.54 -5.31 -6.39
CA GLY A 231 11.81 -6.48 -6.87
C GLY A 231 10.87 -6.18 -8.04
N PHE A 232 10.08 -5.11 -7.95
CA PHE A 232 9.21 -4.70 -9.05
C PHE A 232 9.96 -4.14 -10.26
N LEU A 233 11.10 -3.47 -10.06
CA LEU A 233 12.00 -3.07 -11.15
C LEU A 233 12.56 -4.30 -11.87
N ALA A 234 13.01 -5.32 -11.13
CA ALA A 234 13.53 -6.56 -11.70
C ALA A 234 12.47 -7.35 -12.48
N LEU A 235 11.20 -7.28 -12.06
CA LEU A 235 10.07 -7.84 -12.81
C LEU A 235 9.68 -7.01 -14.06
N GLY A 236 10.25 -5.83 -14.25
CA GLY A 236 9.84 -4.88 -15.29
C GLY A 236 8.46 -4.29 -15.06
N ALA A 237 7.97 -4.31 -13.82
CA ALA A 237 6.64 -3.86 -13.44
C ALA A 237 6.61 -2.40 -12.96
N ALA A 238 7.71 -1.88 -12.40
CA ALA A 238 7.78 -0.50 -11.91
C ALA A 238 8.33 0.47 -12.98
N SER A 239 7.85 1.71 -12.96
CA SER A 239 8.38 2.79 -13.80
C SER A 239 9.73 3.28 -13.27
N THR A 240 10.61 3.67 -14.19
CA THR A 240 11.91 4.33 -13.92
C THR A 240 11.91 5.79 -14.34
N LYS A 241 10.75 6.36 -14.67
CA LYS A 241 10.65 7.77 -15.09
C LYS A 241 10.91 8.69 -13.90
N PRO A 242 11.63 9.81 -14.11
CA PRO A 242 11.98 10.73 -13.03
C PRO A 242 10.80 11.62 -12.60
N CYS A 243 9.82 11.83 -13.48
CA CYS A 243 8.68 12.71 -13.24
C CYS A 243 7.39 11.89 -13.07
N VAL A 244 6.57 12.23 -12.08
CA VAL A 244 5.33 11.51 -11.78
C VAL A 244 4.35 11.58 -12.95
N GLU A 245 4.24 12.74 -13.61
CA GLU A 245 3.33 12.97 -14.74
C GLU A 245 3.69 12.14 -15.97
N GLU A 246 4.94 11.70 -16.07
CA GLU A 246 5.44 10.83 -17.14
C GLU A 246 5.44 9.34 -16.76
N ALA A 247 5.26 9.02 -15.47
CA ALA A 247 5.19 7.66 -14.96
C ALA A 247 3.73 7.20 -14.80
N ALA A 248 2.90 8.03 -14.16
CA ALA A 248 1.52 7.73 -13.81
C ALA A 248 0.59 7.92 -15.02
N LEU A 249 0.63 6.95 -15.93
CA LEU A 249 0.01 7.00 -17.26
C LEU A 249 -1.02 5.88 -17.50
N PRO A 250 -2.08 5.74 -16.68
CA PRO A 250 -3.11 4.73 -16.92
C PRO A 250 -3.75 4.90 -18.30
N PHE A 251 -3.97 3.80 -19.02
CA PHE A 251 -4.53 3.72 -20.38
C PHE A 251 -3.78 4.47 -21.50
N ASP A 252 -2.80 5.31 -21.19
CA ASP A 252 -2.04 6.05 -22.20
C ASP A 252 -1.06 5.13 -22.93
N LYS A 253 -0.86 5.36 -24.23
CA LYS A 253 0.09 4.62 -25.06
C LYS A 253 1.53 4.63 -24.50
N ARG A 254 1.92 5.71 -23.81
CA ARG A 254 3.28 5.94 -23.30
C ARG A 254 3.57 5.27 -21.96
N ARG A 255 2.60 4.56 -21.36
CA ARG A 255 2.75 3.87 -20.09
C ARG A 255 3.93 2.90 -20.10
N ASN A 256 4.60 2.71 -18.97
CA ASN A 256 5.86 1.97 -18.92
C ASN A 256 6.12 1.18 -17.63
N GLY A 257 5.18 1.14 -16.71
CA GLY A 257 5.34 0.52 -15.40
C GLY A 257 4.64 1.32 -14.31
N MET A 258 4.35 0.67 -13.19
CA MET A 258 3.61 1.25 -12.08
C MET A 258 4.48 2.13 -11.17
N LEU A 259 3.84 2.99 -10.39
CA LEU A 259 4.42 3.66 -9.22
C LEU A 259 3.96 2.91 -7.98
N LEU A 260 4.85 2.61 -7.05
CA LEU A 260 4.46 2.04 -5.76
C LEU A 260 3.73 3.10 -4.94
N GLY A 261 2.59 2.74 -4.37
CA GLY A 261 1.83 3.57 -3.45
C GLY A 261 1.76 2.94 -2.07
N ALA A 262 1.18 3.68 -1.14
CA ALA A 262 0.87 3.22 0.21
C ALA A 262 -0.46 3.83 0.66
N GLY A 263 -1.11 3.18 1.61
CA GLY A 263 -2.27 3.75 2.27
C GLY A 263 -3.09 2.72 3.02
N ALA A 264 -4.32 3.12 3.34
CA ALA A 264 -5.28 2.28 4.01
C ALA A 264 -6.71 2.63 3.58
N VAL A 265 -7.60 1.65 3.64
CA VAL A 265 -9.04 1.80 3.40
C VAL A 265 -9.85 1.03 4.43
N GLY A 266 -11.09 1.49 4.65
CA GLY A 266 -12.05 0.83 5.54
C GLY A 266 -13.46 0.92 5.00
N LEU A 267 -14.21 -0.17 5.10
CA LEU A 267 -15.62 -0.28 4.71
C LEU A 267 -16.37 -1.10 5.76
N VAL A 268 -17.65 -0.78 5.95
CA VAL A 268 -18.56 -1.58 6.77
C VAL A 268 -19.63 -2.15 5.85
N LEU A 269 -19.70 -3.48 5.82
CA LEU A 269 -20.73 -4.22 5.09
C LEU A 269 -21.78 -4.70 6.07
N GLU A 270 -23.04 -4.57 5.71
CA GLU A 270 -24.18 -4.98 6.53
C GLU A 270 -25.18 -5.77 5.69
N THR A 271 -25.92 -6.68 6.33
CA THR A 271 -27.11 -7.27 5.70
C THR A 271 -28.19 -6.20 5.50
N ASP A 272 -29.04 -6.35 4.48
CA ASP A 272 -30.19 -5.46 4.24
C ASP A 272 -31.07 -5.29 5.49
N ILE A 273 -31.25 -6.37 6.28
CA ILE A 273 -32.01 -6.36 7.53
C ILE A 273 -31.32 -5.50 8.60
N ALA A 274 -30.00 -5.61 8.72
CA ALA A 274 -29.23 -4.80 9.68
C ALA A 274 -29.22 -3.32 9.30
N ALA A 275 -29.03 -3.02 8.00
CA ALA A 275 -29.08 -1.65 7.50
C ALA A 275 -30.48 -1.03 7.71
N ALA A 276 -31.56 -1.78 7.40
CA ALA A 276 -32.92 -1.30 7.61
C ALA A 276 -33.24 -1.02 9.09
N ALA A 277 -32.67 -1.79 10.02
CA ALA A 277 -32.87 -1.60 11.46
C ALA A 277 -32.27 -0.28 12.00
N MET A 278 -31.32 0.33 11.27
CA MET A 278 -30.72 1.63 11.63
C MET A 278 -31.64 2.82 11.33
N GLY A 279 -32.73 2.60 10.59
CA GLY A 279 -33.72 3.61 10.25
C GLY A 279 -33.31 4.55 9.09
N PRO A 280 -34.23 5.41 8.64
CA PRO A 280 -34.05 6.23 7.44
C PRO A 280 -33.01 7.34 7.59
N GLU A 281 -32.57 7.66 8.81
CA GLU A 281 -31.56 8.70 9.06
C GLU A 281 -30.13 8.26 8.70
N ARG A 282 -29.90 6.96 8.49
CA ARG A 282 -28.60 6.40 8.09
C ARG A 282 -28.78 5.42 6.92
N PRO A 283 -29.14 5.92 5.73
CA PRO A 283 -29.31 5.05 4.57
C PRO A 283 -27.97 4.42 4.17
N PRO A 284 -27.99 3.20 3.60
CA PRO A 284 -26.79 2.61 3.02
C PRO A 284 -26.23 3.50 1.90
N LEU A 285 -24.90 3.56 1.77
CA LEU A 285 -24.23 4.37 0.74
C LEU A 285 -24.32 3.75 -0.66
N SER A 286 -24.39 2.42 -0.72
CA SER A 286 -24.54 1.63 -1.94
C SER A 286 -24.91 0.20 -1.57
N LYS A 287 -25.40 -0.56 -2.54
CA LYS A 287 -25.67 -2.00 -2.44
C LYS A 287 -24.62 -2.79 -3.21
N VAL A 288 -24.05 -3.84 -2.60
CA VAL A 288 -23.24 -4.83 -3.31
C VAL A 288 -24.18 -5.81 -4.02
N LEU A 289 -24.27 -5.74 -5.35
CA LEU A 289 -25.20 -6.58 -6.14
C LEU A 289 -24.68 -7.99 -6.38
N ALA A 290 -23.39 -8.09 -6.70
CA ALA A 290 -22.73 -9.35 -6.98
C ALA A 290 -21.22 -9.22 -6.77
N VAL A 291 -20.61 -10.33 -6.34
CA VAL A 291 -19.17 -10.45 -6.19
C VAL A 291 -18.72 -11.77 -6.82
N ARG A 292 -17.59 -11.76 -7.51
CA ARG A 292 -16.94 -12.96 -8.03
C ARG A 292 -15.46 -12.90 -7.71
N HIS A 293 -15.01 -13.76 -6.81
CA HIS A 293 -13.59 -14.01 -6.56
C HIS A 293 -13.20 -15.38 -7.13
N ALA A 294 -12.09 -15.45 -7.87
CA ALA A 294 -11.60 -16.67 -8.48
C ALA A 294 -10.08 -16.66 -8.62
N ASN A 295 -9.50 -17.85 -8.77
CA ASN A 295 -8.10 -18.03 -9.14
C ASN A 295 -8.01 -18.62 -10.56
N SER A 296 -7.16 -18.04 -11.41
CA SER A 296 -7.03 -18.49 -12.80
C SER A 296 -6.11 -19.69 -12.99
N ALA A 297 -5.32 -20.08 -11.97
CA ALA A 297 -4.33 -21.15 -12.05
C ALA A 297 -3.43 -21.05 -13.32
N PHE A 298 -3.03 -19.83 -13.70
CA PHE A 298 -2.44 -19.56 -15.01
C PHE A 298 -0.98 -19.14 -14.92
N HIS A 299 -0.71 -18.03 -14.24
CA HIS A 299 0.63 -17.47 -14.13
C HIS A 299 0.81 -16.68 -12.82
N ALA A 300 2.05 -16.56 -12.35
CA ALA A 300 2.36 -15.84 -11.12
C ALA A 300 2.09 -14.33 -11.24
N SER A 301 2.36 -13.72 -12.40
CA SER A 301 2.22 -12.26 -12.60
C SER A 301 1.31 -11.86 -13.76
N ALA A 302 0.95 -12.80 -14.65
CA ALA A 302 0.20 -12.48 -15.86
C ALA A 302 -1.29 -12.77 -15.67
N ILE A 303 -2.14 -11.91 -16.25
CA ILE A 303 -3.58 -12.08 -16.20
C ILE A 303 -4.01 -13.10 -17.28
N CYS A 304 -4.76 -14.12 -16.87
CA CYS A 304 -5.43 -15.01 -17.81
C CYS A 304 -6.65 -14.30 -18.39
N VAL A 305 -6.48 -13.63 -19.54
CA VAL A 305 -7.54 -12.83 -20.18
C VAL A 305 -8.82 -13.64 -20.38
N LYS A 306 -8.69 -14.88 -20.90
CA LYS A 306 -9.83 -15.77 -21.11
C LYS A 306 -10.62 -16.02 -19.82
N HIS A 307 -9.93 -16.38 -18.73
CA HIS A 307 -10.59 -16.68 -17.47
C HIS A 307 -11.19 -15.42 -16.81
N ALA A 308 -10.49 -14.28 -16.86
CA ALA A 308 -11.02 -13.01 -16.37
C ALA A 308 -12.33 -12.63 -17.10
N THR A 309 -12.35 -12.76 -18.44
CA THR A 309 -13.56 -12.60 -19.25
C THR A 309 -14.69 -13.53 -18.80
N GLU A 310 -14.40 -14.83 -18.64
CA GLU A 310 -15.40 -15.81 -18.20
C GLU A 310 -15.99 -15.46 -16.83
N GLN A 311 -15.19 -14.94 -15.89
CA GLN A 311 -15.69 -14.52 -14.57
C GLN A 311 -16.56 -13.27 -14.64
N LEU A 312 -16.23 -12.28 -15.47
CA LEU A 312 -17.09 -11.13 -15.70
C LEU A 312 -18.42 -11.54 -16.31
N GLU A 313 -18.40 -12.41 -17.33
CA GLU A 313 -19.63 -12.92 -17.96
C GLU A 313 -20.48 -13.76 -17.00
N ARG A 314 -19.86 -14.49 -16.07
CA ARG A 314 -20.57 -15.20 -15.00
C ARG A 314 -21.19 -14.23 -13.99
N LEU A 315 -20.47 -13.19 -13.57
CA LEU A 315 -21.01 -12.15 -12.70
C LEU A 315 -22.25 -11.50 -13.31
N LEU A 316 -22.16 -11.08 -14.58
CA LEU A 316 -23.27 -10.39 -15.25
C LEU A 316 -24.48 -11.31 -15.46
N ARG A 317 -24.26 -12.60 -15.77
CA ARG A 317 -25.35 -13.59 -15.84
C ARG A 317 -26.03 -13.81 -14.50
N GLU A 318 -25.27 -13.86 -13.41
CA GLU A 318 -25.83 -13.94 -12.05
C GLU A 318 -26.69 -12.72 -11.76
N VAL A 319 -26.20 -11.51 -12.09
CA VAL A 319 -26.93 -10.26 -11.90
C VAL A 319 -28.23 -10.23 -12.70
N GLU A 320 -28.19 -10.65 -13.97
CA GLU A 320 -29.37 -10.75 -14.82
C GLU A 320 -30.40 -11.76 -14.26
N THR A 321 -29.92 -12.92 -13.80
CA THR A 321 -30.78 -14.00 -13.27
C THR A 321 -31.44 -13.61 -11.94
N VAL A 322 -30.68 -12.99 -11.03
CA VAL A 322 -31.13 -12.70 -9.65
C VAL A 322 -31.87 -11.36 -9.58
N HIS A 323 -31.42 -10.34 -10.33
CA HIS A 323 -31.94 -8.97 -10.22
C HIS A 323 -32.71 -8.50 -11.46
N GLY A 324 -32.77 -9.30 -12.54
CA GLY A 324 -33.48 -8.94 -13.77
C GLY A 324 -32.84 -7.78 -14.54
N LEU A 325 -31.56 -7.48 -14.28
CA LEU A 325 -30.83 -6.38 -14.91
C LEU A 325 -30.04 -6.88 -16.11
N SER A 326 -30.44 -6.46 -17.31
CA SER A 326 -29.72 -6.79 -18.54
C SER A 326 -28.38 -6.07 -18.62
N LYS A 327 -27.44 -6.64 -19.39
CA LYS A 327 -26.12 -6.03 -19.64
C LYS A 327 -26.21 -4.62 -20.22
N SER A 328 -27.18 -4.36 -21.10
CA SER A 328 -27.34 -3.04 -21.73
C SER A 328 -27.83 -1.98 -20.74
N GLN A 329 -28.75 -2.36 -19.83
CA GLN A 329 -29.18 -1.49 -18.73
C GLN A 329 -28.01 -1.13 -17.82
N ILE A 330 -27.17 -2.11 -17.45
CA ILE A 330 -25.96 -1.88 -16.67
C ILE A 330 -25.03 -0.92 -17.42
N ALA A 331 -24.63 -1.26 -18.65
CA ALA A 331 -23.65 -0.51 -19.43
C ALA A 331 -24.02 0.97 -19.65
N SER A 332 -25.31 1.29 -19.78
CA SER A 332 -25.80 2.65 -20.00
C SER A 332 -25.49 3.63 -18.85
N SER A 333 -25.24 3.12 -17.64
CA SER A 333 -25.04 3.91 -16.43
C SER A 333 -23.92 3.36 -15.54
N LEU A 334 -22.98 2.64 -16.16
CA LEU A 334 -21.85 1.98 -15.50
C LEU A 334 -20.62 2.88 -15.42
N LEU A 335 -20.12 3.06 -14.20
CA LEU A 335 -18.75 3.48 -13.92
C LEU A 335 -17.87 2.24 -13.74
N TYR A 336 -16.83 2.10 -14.54
CA TYR A 336 -15.85 1.03 -14.40
C TYR A 336 -14.58 1.55 -13.75
N PHE A 337 -14.27 1.08 -12.54
CA PHE A 337 -12.98 1.31 -11.92
C PHE A 337 -12.00 0.23 -12.37
N SER A 338 -10.97 0.66 -13.08
CA SER A 338 -9.98 -0.22 -13.68
C SER A 338 -8.89 -0.64 -12.69
N HIS A 339 -8.42 -1.89 -12.83
CA HIS A 339 -7.23 -2.34 -12.11
C HIS A 339 -5.95 -1.69 -12.66
N GLU A 340 -5.89 -1.39 -13.96
CA GLU A 340 -4.71 -1.00 -14.73
C GLU A 340 -3.64 -0.26 -13.92
N THR A 341 -2.45 -0.85 -13.94
CA THR A 341 -1.27 -0.41 -13.19
C THR A 341 -0.27 0.34 -14.07
N PHE A 342 -0.70 0.83 -15.25
CA PHE A 342 0.13 1.55 -16.22
C PHE A 342 1.37 0.76 -16.67
N THR A 343 1.29 -0.57 -16.62
CA THR A 343 2.32 -1.51 -17.05
C THR A 343 2.16 -1.85 -18.53
N TYR A 344 3.20 -1.64 -19.33
CA TYR A 344 3.18 -1.97 -20.75
C TYR A 344 3.78 -3.36 -21.00
N ALA A 345 2.98 -4.40 -20.75
CA ALA A 345 3.32 -5.76 -21.17
C ALA A 345 2.84 -6.04 -22.60
N ARG A 346 3.30 -7.16 -23.20
CA ARG A 346 2.82 -7.60 -24.53
C ARG A 346 1.29 -7.64 -24.57
N ASN A 347 0.70 -7.18 -25.68
CA ASN A 347 -0.76 -7.08 -25.89
C ASN A 347 -1.51 -6.11 -24.95
N GLY A 348 -0.88 -4.99 -24.59
CA GLY A 348 -1.57 -3.86 -23.95
C GLY A 348 -1.66 -3.92 -22.41
N GLY A 349 -0.97 -4.87 -21.76
CA GLY A 349 -0.89 -4.94 -20.30
C GLY A 349 -2.21 -5.30 -19.62
N CYS A 350 -2.41 -4.82 -18.38
CA CYS A 350 -3.65 -5.06 -17.64
C CYS A 350 -4.83 -4.35 -18.31
N ALA A 351 -4.64 -3.14 -18.86
CA ALA A 351 -5.63 -2.41 -19.64
C ALA A 351 -6.12 -3.21 -20.85
N GLY A 352 -5.22 -3.86 -21.59
CA GLY A 352 -5.57 -4.73 -22.70
C GLY A 352 -6.43 -5.93 -22.26
N ALA A 353 -6.08 -6.55 -21.14
CA ALA A 353 -6.85 -7.65 -20.55
C ALA A 353 -8.26 -7.19 -20.13
N GLU A 354 -8.36 -6.06 -19.43
CA GLU A 354 -9.62 -5.47 -18.96
C GLU A 354 -10.53 -5.06 -20.11
N VAL A 355 -10.00 -4.36 -21.10
CA VAL A 355 -10.75 -3.93 -22.28
C VAL A 355 -11.23 -5.13 -23.08
N THR A 356 -10.42 -6.19 -23.19
CA THR A 356 -10.83 -7.44 -23.85
C THR A 356 -11.99 -8.10 -23.11
N ALA A 357 -11.91 -8.19 -21.78
CA ALA A 357 -12.99 -8.75 -20.96
C ALA A 357 -14.28 -7.93 -21.05
N LEU A 358 -14.18 -6.60 -20.93
CA LEU A 358 -15.31 -5.68 -21.09
C LEU A 358 -15.95 -5.79 -22.48
N ARG A 359 -15.14 -5.83 -23.54
CA ARG A 359 -15.62 -5.91 -24.92
C ARG A 359 -16.30 -7.25 -25.20
N SER A 360 -15.78 -8.35 -24.68
CA SER A 360 -16.46 -9.66 -24.76
C SER A 360 -17.79 -9.65 -24.01
N ALA A 361 -17.79 -9.09 -22.80
CA ALA A 361 -18.95 -9.11 -21.93
C ALA A 361 -20.10 -8.20 -22.43
N PHE A 362 -19.77 -6.98 -22.89
CA PHE A 362 -20.73 -5.93 -23.23
C PHE A 362 -20.86 -5.65 -24.74
N GLY A 363 -19.98 -6.20 -25.59
CA GLY A 363 -20.00 -5.92 -27.02
C GLY A 363 -19.80 -4.43 -27.31
N ASP A 364 -20.61 -3.89 -28.22
CA ASP A 364 -20.56 -2.46 -28.59
C ASP A 364 -20.99 -1.50 -27.47
N ASP A 365 -21.72 -2.01 -26.47
CA ASP A 365 -22.16 -1.20 -25.33
C ASP A 365 -20.98 -0.76 -24.43
N ILE A 366 -19.78 -1.31 -24.62
CA ILE A 366 -18.55 -0.82 -23.96
C ILE A 366 -18.34 0.69 -24.16
N ARG A 367 -18.78 1.25 -25.29
CA ARG A 367 -18.65 2.70 -25.58
C ARG A 367 -19.50 3.57 -24.66
N LYS A 368 -20.51 3.00 -24.00
CA LYS A 368 -21.37 3.68 -23.02
C LYS A 368 -20.75 3.72 -21.63
N ILE A 369 -19.92 2.72 -21.30
CA ILE A 369 -19.29 2.55 -19.99
C ILE A 369 -18.26 3.66 -19.77
N LEU A 370 -18.38 4.38 -18.65
CA LEU A 370 -17.38 5.36 -18.25
C LEU A 370 -16.24 4.65 -17.52
N ILE A 371 -15.02 4.70 -18.06
CA ILE A 371 -13.85 4.03 -17.46
C ILE A 371 -13.03 5.06 -16.68
N THR A 372 -12.69 4.73 -15.44
CA THR A 372 -11.81 5.54 -14.58
C THR A 372 -10.73 4.67 -13.90
N ASN A 373 -9.73 5.31 -13.31
CA ASN A 373 -8.62 4.67 -12.61
C ASN A 373 -8.09 5.62 -11.52
N SER A 374 -7.85 5.09 -10.31
CA SER A 374 -7.29 5.87 -9.20
C SER A 374 -5.78 5.75 -9.04
N LYS A 375 -5.15 4.74 -9.63
CA LYS A 375 -3.71 4.47 -9.41
C LYS A 375 -2.81 5.51 -10.05
N GLY A 376 -3.26 6.18 -11.11
CA GLY A 376 -2.57 7.36 -11.65
C GLY A 376 -2.50 8.54 -10.66
N LEU A 377 -3.39 8.59 -9.67
CA LEU A 377 -3.38 9.59 -8.59
C LEU A 377 -2.79 9.04 -7.29
N THR A 378 -2.90 7.74 -7.03
CA THR A 378 -2.57 7.19 -5.70
C THR A 378 -1.33 6.30 -5.69
N GLY A 379 -0.75 6.03 -6.86
CA GLY A 379 0.15 4.91 -7.04
C GLY A 379 -0.57 3.57 -6.87
N HIS A 380 0.18 2.48 -6.92
CA HIS A 380 -0.33 1.15 -6.64
C HIS A 380 -0.03 0.75 -5.20
N ALA A 381 -1.03 0.84 -4.31
CA ALA A 381 -0.90 0.52 -2.89
C ALA A 381 -1.06 -0.99 -2.57
N MET A 382 -0.63 -1.86 -3.49
CA MET A 382 -0.60 -3.31 -3.32
C MET A 382 -1.96 -3.87 -2.91
N GLY A 383 -2.11 -4.42 -1.70
CA GLY A 383 -3.36 -5.03 -1.22
C GLY A 383 -4.47 -4.03 -0.92
N VAL A 384 -4.16 -2.73 -0.94
CA VAL A 384 -5.13 -1.66 -0.74
C VAL A 384 -5.76 -1.27 -2.09
N CYS A 385 -6.98 -1.73 -2.32
CA CYS A 385 -7.79 -1.28 -3.46
C CYS A 385 -8.61 -0.05 -3.06
N PHE A 386 -8.13 1.15 -3.41
CA PHE A 386 -8.89 2.39 -3.22
C PHE A 386 -10.15 2.43 -4.06
N GLU A 387 -10.13 1.74 -5.20
CA GLU A 387 -11.19 1.66 -6.19
C GLU A 387 -12.53 1.18 -5.62
N ASP A 388 -12.52 0.29 -4.62
CA ASP A 388 -13.75 -0.18 -3.97
C ASP A 388 -14.43 0.94 -3.17
N VAL A 389 -13.66 1.68 -2.37
CA VAL A 389 -14.18 2.84 -1.61
C VAL A 389 -14.59 3.97 -2.57
N LEU A 390 -13.78 4.22 -3.60
CA LEU A 390 -14.06 5.24 -4.60
C LEU A 390 -15.28 4.89 -5.46
N SER A 391 -15.57 3.60 -5.69
CA SER A 391 -16.81 3.16 -6.34
C SER A 391 -18.03 3.58 -5.54
N VAL A 392 -18.04 3.32 -4.23
CA VAL A 392 -19.12 3.72 -3.33
C VAL A 392 -19.25 5.25 -3.27
N ALA A 393 -18.12 5.95 -3.08
CA ALA A 393 -18.12 7.41 -3.03
C ALA A 393 -18.60 8.04 -4.33
N ALA A 394 -18.20 7.52 -5.49
CA ALA A 394 -18.61 8.02 -6.79
C ALA A 394 -20.11 7.83 -7.03
N LEU A 395 -20.69 6.70 -6.62
CA LEU A 395 -22.14 6.48 -6.71
C LEU A 395 -22.92 7.45 -5.80
N SER A 396 -22.45 7.65 -4.57
CA SER A 396 -23.09 8.56 -3.61
C SER A 396 -23.03 10.02 -4.07
N THR A 397 -21.83 10.49 -4.45
CA THR A 397 -21.56 11.90 -4.78
C THR A 397 -21.87 12.26 -6.24
N GLY A 398 -21.91 11.27 -7.13
CA GLY A 398 -21.99 11.50 -8.58
C GLY A 398 -20.68 12.06 -9.16
N LEU A 399 -19.54 11.94 -8.47
CA LEU A 399 -18.24 12.42 -8.93
C LEU A 399 -17.33 11.25 -9.29
N ALA A 400 -16.66 11.31 -10.43
CA ALA A 400 -15.62 10.34 -10.81
C ALA A 400 -14.26 11.04 -10.97
N PRO A 401 -13.14 10.36 -10.63
CA PRO A 401 -11.81 10.90 -10.87
C PRO A 401 -11.45 10.81 -12.37
N PRO A 402 -10.60 11.72 -12.87
CA PRO A 402 -10.06 11.62 -14.22
C PRO A 402 -9.06 10.47 -14.35
N ILE A 403 -8.84 9.99 -15.58
CA ILE A 403 -7.62 9.24 -15.92
C ILE A 403 -6.43 10.20 -15.87
N ALA A 404 -5.54 10.02 -14.90
CA ALA A 404 -4.40 10.92 -14.70
C ALA A 404 -3.46 10.94 -15.92
N ASN A 405 -2.98 12.13 -16.28
CA ASN A 405 -1.91 12.39 -17.26
C ASN A 405 -2.11 11.82 -18.68
N HIS A 406 -3.31 11.35 -19.02
CA HIS A 406 -3.62 10.79 -20.33
C HIS A 406 -3.55 11.86 -21.43
N ARG A 407 -2.82 11.58 -22.51
CA ARG A 407 -2.68 12.45 -23.70
C ARG A 407 -2.72 11.67 -25.00
N GLU A 408 -2.20 10.44 -25.03
CA GLU A 408 -2.12 9.62 -26.24
C GLU A 408 -3.00 8.37 -26.13
N ASN A 409 -4.01 8.29 -27.01
CA ASN A 409 -4.83 7.10 -27.16
C ASN A 409 -3.97 5.93 -27.63
N ASP A 410 -4.09 4.78 -26.97
CA ASP A 410 -3.45 3.54 -27.39
C ASP A 410 -4.29 2.82 -28.47
N PRO A 411 -3.80 2.70 -29.72
CA PRO A 411 -4.52 2.00 -30.78
C PRO A 411 -4.85 0.54 -30.45
N VAL A 412 -4.05 -0.12 -29.59
CA VAL A 412 -4.28 -1.51 -29.17
C VAL A 412 -5.56 -1.63 -28.33
N LEU A 413 -5.89 -0.60 -27.56
CA LEU A 413 -7.09 -0.58 -26.71
C LEU A 413 -8.34 -0.21 -27.51
N GLY A 414 -8.20 0.52 -28.61
CA GLY A 414 -9.31 1.00 -29.43
C GLY A 414 -10.10 2.13 -28.74
N PRO A 415 -11.28 2.52 -29.27
CA PRO A 415 -12.05 3.63 -28.74
C PRO A 415 -12.65 3.27 -27.38
N LEU A 416 -12.36 4.09 -26.37
CA LEU A 416 -12.87 3.97 -25.01
C LEU A 416 -13.43 5.31 -24.53
N ARG A 417 -14.44 5.26 -23.64
CA ARG A 417 -14.95 6.44 -22.95
C ARG A 417 -14.23 6.57 -21.60
N LEU A 418 -13.09 7.24 -21.62
CA LEU A 418 -12.28 7.51 -20.43
C LEU A 418 -12.84 8.72 -19.66
N SER A 419 -12.79 8.70 -18.34
CA SER A 419 -13.23 9.82 -17.51
C SER A 419 -12.23 10.97 -17.56
N GLU A 420 -12.76 12.18 -17.80
CA GLU A 420 -12.05 13.46 -17.69
C GLU A 420 -12.21 14.10 -16.31
N GLY A 421 -12.83 13.37 -15.37
CA GLY A 421 -13.16 13.84 -14.04
C GLY A 421 -14.46 14.65 -13.97
N GLY A 422 -14.99 14.80 -12.77
CA GLY A 422 -16.16 15.63 -12.51
C GLY A 422 -17.47 14.84 -12.38
N SER A 423 -18.59 15.50 -12.69
CA SER A 423 -19.93 15.00 -12.38
C SER A 423 -20.45 14.04 -13.44
N HIS A 424 -20.91 12.88 -12.99
CA HIS A 424 -21.52 11.83 -13.82
C HIS A 424 -22.70 11.18 -13.09
N THR A 425 -23.80 10.95 -13.81
CA THR A 425 -24.95 10.20 -13.31
C THR A 425 -24.75 8.72 -13.55
N CYS A 426 -24.09 8.04 -12.62
CA CYS A 426 -23.90 6.59 -12.64
C CYS A 426 -24.83 5.92 -11.63
N ARG A 427 -25.45 4.80 -12.03
CA ARG A 427 -26.25 3.94 -11.15
C ARG A 427 -25.45 2.75 -10.65
N PHE A 428 -24.51 2.28 -11.46
CA PHE A 428 -23.70 1.09 -11.17
C PHE A 428 -22.22 1.44 -11.16
N ALA A 429 -21.46 0.78 -10.30
CA ALA A 429 -20.01 0.79 -10.33
C ALA A 429 -19.48 -0.65 -10.38
N LEU A 430 -18.66 -0.98 -11.38
CA LEU A 430 -17.98 -2.28 -11.50
C LEU A 430 -16.50 -2.05 -11.28
N HIS A 431 -15.94 -2.76 -10.30
CA HIS A 431 -14.50 -2.77 -10.06
C HIS A 431 -13.93 -4.14 -10.42
N PHE A 432 -12.81 -4.14 -11.12
CA PHE A 432 -11.98 -5.30 -11.34
C PHE A 432 -10.69 -5.17 -10.55
N ALA A 433 -10.34 -6.21 -9.79
CA ALA A 433 -9.05 -6.33 -9.14
C ALA A 433 -8.35 -7.61 -9.58
N ALA A 434 -7.10 -7.48 -10.02
CA ALA A 434 -6.22 -8.59 -10.33
C ALA A 434 -5.05 -8.59 -9.33
N GLY A 435 -4.57 -9.77 -8.96
CA GLY A 435 -3.43 -9.92 -8.05
C GLY A 435 -2.46 -10.98 -8.53
N PHE A 436 -1.20 -10.85 -8.11
CA PHE A 436 -0.21 -11.91 -8.29
C PHE A 436 -0.71 -13.25 -7.74
N GLY A 437 -0.26 -14.34 -8.37
CA GLY A 437 -0.76 -15.68 -8.13
C GLY A 437 -2.11 -15.93 -8.79
N SER A 438 -2.44 -15.23 -9.89
CA SER A 438 -3.67 -15.42 -10.67
C SER A 438 -4.97 -15.08 -9.92
N GLN A 439 -4.94 -14.15 -8.98
CA GLN A 439 -6.13 -13.69 -8.24
C GLN A 439 -6.98 -12.78 -9.14
N VAL A 440 -8.28 -13.04 -9.24
CA VAL A 440 -9.23 -12.32 -10.11
C VAL A 440 -10.49 -12.05 -9.31
N THR A 441 -10.82 -10.77 -9.11
CA THR A 441 -12.03 -10.37 -8.39
C THR A 441 -12.80 -9.32 -9.15
N TYR A 442 -14.12 -9.51 -9.31
CA TYR A 442 -15.04 -8.49 -9.78
C TYR A 442 -16.09 -8.20 -8.71
N ILE A 443 -16.43 -6.94 -8.50
CA ILE A 443 -17.54 -6.51 -7.65
C ILE A 443 -18.40 -5.49 -8.39
N LEU A 444 -19.71 -5.71 -8.39
CA LEU A 444 -20.71 -4.77 -8.90
C LEU A 444 -21.48 -4.14 -7.74
N TYR A 445 -21.45 -2.82 -7.68
CA TYR A 445 -22.19 -1.98 -6.76
C TYR A 445 -23.35 -1.28 -7.48
N GLU A 446 -24.43 -1.01 -6.75
CA GLU A 446 -25.56 -0.18 -7.16
C GLU A 446 -25.77 0.97 -6.17
N LYS A 447 -26.16 2.14 -6.67
CA LYS A 447 -26.45 3.33 -5.87
C LYS A 447 -27.61 3.13 -4.90
#